data_AF-F2NLM4-F1
#
_entry.id   AF-F2NLM4-F1
#
_cell.length_a   1.000
_cell.length_b   1.000
_cell.length_c   1.000
_cell.angle_alpha   90.00
_cell.angle_beta   90.00
_cell.angle_gamma   90.00
#
_symmetry.space_group_name_H-M   'P 1'
#
loop_
_entity.id
_entity.type
_entity.pdbx_description
1 polymer ?
#
loop_
_entity_poly.entity_id
_entity_poly.type
_entity_poly.pdbx_seq_one_letter_code
_entity_poly.pdbx_strand_id
1 'polypeptide(L)'
;MKPWHAHYDPGVPHAIPEIEPLPTLLERTATRFPDRVALEFLGRRLTYRALWESVQRFAHALQATGLEPGERVAIMLPNSPQFVIAFYGTLLAGGVVVNTNPMYTPRELAYQLQDSGAQTLVILDLLWPRYAEIQNEHPLKTVITTGIQDYLPFPKNLLYPLKVRREGKWPGKVGGTAWRAFLKQGQAPAPRRLELDDLALLQYTGGTTGRPKGAMLTHRNLAANALQTKAWVNDFREGEEVILGVIPFFHVYGMTVAMNLAMIGGATLVLLPRWDTQEVLRTIQRTRPTLFPGVPTMYVAINTSPLTPNFDLTSIRACISGSAPLPVEVARTFERITGAKLVEGYGLTEASPVTHCNPIYGTRKEGSIGVPFPSVDAQVLGPDGQPLPPGQIGELAVKGPNIMKGYWNRPEETQQALKNGWLLTGDMARMDEDGYFYIVDRKKTSSSPAATTSTPARSKKSSTHTPPSKKPPSSASQTPTAAKPSKPTSSSKTSTAAKSPKPTSNSTAAPTSPPTRSPNNGPSKPNSPKPPSEKSSGGSCARKRPAPPRGRKGTASIARGPRLSYPRGKITL
;
A
#
# COMPACT_ATOMS: atom_id res chain seq x y z
N MET A 1 -21.63 21.18 16.32
CA MET A 1 -21.25 20.71 14.97
C MET A 1 -19.75 20.45 14.95
N LYS A 2 -19.22 19.55 14.11
CA LYS A 2 -17.77 19.38 13.94
C LYS A 2 -17.20 20.62 13.22
N PRO A 3 -16.20 21.33 13.76
CA PRO A 3 -15.72 22.58 13.14
C PRO A 3 -15.12 22.34 11.75
N TRP A 4 -14.31 21.28 11.63
CA TRP A 4 -13.57 20.93 10.41
C TRP A 4 -14.44 20.66 9.16
N HIS A 5 -15.75 20.39 9.34
CA HIS A 5 -16.68 20.25 8.22
C HIS A 5 -16.80 21.54 7.39
N ALA A 6 -16.61 22.72 8.00
CA ALA A 6 -16.63 24.01 7.29
C ALA A 6 -15.42 24.22 6.35
N HIS A 7 -14.41 23.35 6.45
CA HIS A 7 -13.15 23.45 5.72
C HIS A 7 -12.93 22.31 4.70
N TYR A 8 -13.95 21.50 4.45
CA TYR A 8 -13.93 20.49 3.40
C TYR A 8 -13.95 21.15 2.00
N ASP A 9 -13.27 20.53 1.03
CA ASP A 9 -13.36 20.97 -0.36
C ASP A 9 -14.81 20.84 -0.89
N PRO A 10 -15.31 21.78 -1.73
CA PRO A 10 -16.67 21.71 -2.25
C PRO A 10 -16.96 20.37 -2.94
N GLY A 11 -17.99 19.67 -2.45
CA GLY A 11 -18.38 18.34 -2.93
C GLY A 11 -17.88 17.16 -2.09
N VAL A 12 -16.94 17.35 -1.14
CA VAL A 12 -16.56 16.29 -0.19
C VAL A 12 -17.72 16.08 0.81
N PRO A 13 -18.29 14.87 0.93
CA PRO A 13 -19.37 14.60 1.87
C PRO A 13 -18.84 14.39 3.30
N HIS A 14 -19.65 14.73 4.32
CA HIS A 14 -19.29 14.46 5.73
C HIS A 14 -19.27 12.97 6.10
N ALA A 15 -19.90 12.12 5.30
CA ALA A 15 -19.97 10.67 5.50
C ALA A 15 -19.77 9.93 4.17
N ILE A 16 -19.14 8.77 4.22
CA ILE A 16 -19.04 7.87 3.05
C ILE A 16 -20.36 7.13 2.76
N PRO A 17 -20.58 6.67 1.51
CA PRO A 17 -21.68 5.77 1.18
C PRO A 17 -21.55 4.39 1.87
N GLU A 18 -22.55 3.54 1.66
CA GLU A 18 -22.55 2.14 2.10
C GLU A 18 -21.25 1.42 1.70
N ILE A 19 -20.74 0.59 2.62
CA ILE A 19 -19.44 -0.07 2.51
C ILE A 19 -19.66 -1.50 2.03
N GLU A 20 -18.98 -1.88 0.94
CA GLU A 20 -18.93 -3.26 0.44
C GLU A 20 -17.48 -3.79 0.48
N PRO A 21 -17.26 -5.12 0.53
CA PRO A 21 -15.92 -5.69 0.40
C PRO A 21 -15.20 -5.22 -0.86
N LEU A 22 -13.88 -4.97 -0.75
CA LEU A 22 -13.05 -4.52 -1.89
C LEU A 22 -13.21 -5.39 -3.17
N PRO A 23 -13.31 -6.73 -3.12
CA PRO A 23 -13.59 -7.55 -4.31
C PRO A 23 -14.90 -7.18 -5.03
N THR A 24 -15.97 -6.92 -4.28
CA THR A 24 -17.28 -6.50 -4.82
C THR A 24 -17.21 -5.12 -5.46
N LEU A 25 -16.45 -4.19 -4.87
CA LEU A 25 -16.21 -2.87 -5.47
C LEU A 25 -15.38 -2.95 -6.76
N LEU A 26 -14.40 -3.86 -6.83
CA LEU A 26 -13.65 -4.15 -8.07
C LEU A 26 -14.54 -4.81 -9.12
N GLU A 27 -15.40 -5.76 -8.75
CA GLU A 27 -16.36 -6.42 -9.67
C GLU A 27 -17.32 -5.41 -10.30
N ARG A 28 -17.94 -4.55 -9.46
CA ARG A 28 -18.81 -3.45 -9.92
C ARG A 28 -18.06 -2.51 -10.87
N THR A 29 -16.81 -2.16 -10.53
CA THR A 29 -15.95 -1.31 -11.37
C THR A 29 -15.62 -1.99 -12.70
N ALA A 30 -15.30 -3.29 -12.69
CA ALA A 30 -14.97 -4.06 -13.88
C ALA A 30 -16.18 -4.34 -14.78
N THR A 31 -17.39 -4.38 -14.21
CA THR A 31 -18.64 -4.48 -14.97
C THR A 31 -19.01 -3.13 -15.63
N ARG A 32 -18.72 -2.01 -14.96
CA ARG A 32 -18.97 -0.65 -15.49
C ARG A 32 -17.93 -0.20 -16.53
N PHE A 33 -16.66 -0.58 -16.36
CA PHE A 33 -15.54 -0.10 -17.17
C PHE A 33 -14.69 -1.24 -17.78
N PRO A 34 -15.28 -2.33 -18.30
CA PRO A 34 -14.57 -3.59 -18.59
C PRO A 34 -13.37 -3.44 -19.52
N ASP A 35 -13.47 -2.54 -20.50
CA ASP A 35 -12.46 -2.36 -21.54
C ASP A 35 -11.57 -1.11 -21.32
N ARG A 36 -11.80 -0.33 -20.25
CA ARG A 36 -10.80 0.64 -19.76
C ARG A 36 -9.57 -0.10 -19.24
N VAL A 37 -8.40 0.51 -19.36
CA VAL A 37 -7.13 -0.05 -18.85
C VAL A 37 -7.11 0.06 -17.33
N ALA A 38 -7.08 -1.08 -16.63
CA ALA A 38 -6.93 -1.12 -15.18
C ALA A 38 -5.47 -0.93 -14.76
N LEU A 39 -4.56 -1.67 -15.41
CA LEU A 39 -3.14 -1.69 -15.05
C LEU A 39 -2.27 -1.42 -16.28
N GLU A 40 -1.30 -0.52 -16.17
CA GLU A 40 -0.17 -0.43 -17.09
C GLU A 40 1.15 -0.76 -16.38
N PHE A 41 1.89 -1.73 -16.91
CA PHE A 41 3.14 -2.22 -16.34
C PHE A 41 4.25 -2.29 -17.40
N LEU A 42 5.20 -1.36 -17.35
CA LEU A 42 6.43 -1.36 -18.18
C LEU A 42 6.21 -1.50 -19.70
N GLY A 43 5.02 -1.12 -20.19
CA GLY A 43 4.58 -1.21 -21.59
C GLY A 43 3.58 -2.33 -21.90
N ARG A 44 3.20 -3.17 -20.93
CA ARG A 44 2.02 -4.06 -21.02
C ARG A 44 0.81 -3.36 -20.41
N ARG A 45 -0.38 -3.60 -20.96
CA ARG A 45 -1.68 -3.15 -20.43
C ARG A 45 -2.58 -4.35 -20.11
N LEU A 46 -3.39 -4.22 -19.07
CA LEU A 46 -4.54 -5.08 -18.76
C LEU A 46 -5.79 -4.21 -18.67
N THR A 47 -6.90 -4.66 -19.24
CA THR A 47 -8.21 -4.04 -19.02
C THR A 47 -8.83 -4.52 -17.70
N TYR A 48 -9.87 -3.83 -17.21
CA TYR A 48 -10.59 -4.27 -16.01
C TYR A 48 -11.19 -5.68 -16.16
N ARG A 49 -11.71 -6.03 -17.34
CA ARG A 49 -12.17 -7.38 -17.70
C ARG A 49 -11.07 -8.41 -17.48
N ALA A 50 -9.91 -8.20 -18.10
CA ALA A 50 -8.76 -9.12 -18.01
C ALA A 50 -8.15 -9.18 -16.59
N LEU A 51 -8.25 -8.11 -15.81
CA LEU A 51 -7.87 -8.10 -14.40
C LEU A 51 -8.86 -8.92 -13.55
N TRP A 52 -10.16 -8.67 -13.69
CA TRP A 52 -11.20 -9.35 -12.90
C TRP A 52 -11.23 -10.87 -13.16
N GLU A 53 -11.11 -11.30 -14.42
CA GLU A 53 -10.92 -12.72 -14.75
C GLU A 53 -9.67 -13.30 -14.07
N SER A 54 -8.58 -12.53 -13.97
CA SER A 54 -7.32 -13.02 -13.40
C SER A 54 -7.38 -13.09 -11.88
N VAL A 55 -8.11 -12.18 -11.24
CA VAL A 55 -8.50 -12.22 -9.82
C VAL A 55 -9.35 -13.45 -9.54
N GLN A 56 -10.37 -13.72 -10.36
CA GLN A 56 -11.21 -14.91 -10.25
C GLN A 56 -10.41 -16.22 -10.43
N ARG A 57 -9.55 -16.31 -11.45
CA ARG A 57 -8.65 -17.46 -11.66
C ARG A 57 -7.68 -17.67 -10.49
N PHE A 58 -7.15 -16.61 -9.89
CA PHE A 58 -6.31 -16.72 -8.69
C PHE A 58 -7.10 -17.19 -7.47
N ALA A 59 -8.31 -16.68 -7.26
CA ALA A 59 -9.20 -17.09 -6.17
C ALA A 59 -9.61 -18.57 -6.31
N HIS A 60 -9.94 -19.02 -7.52
CA HIS A 60 -10.24 -20.42 -7.81
C HIS A 60 -9.02 -21.31 -7.52
N ALA A 61 -7.84 -20.94 -8.02
CA ALA A 61 -6.61 -21.71 -7.80
C ALA A 61 -6.23 -21.81 -6.31
N LEU A 62 -6.47 -20.76 -5.51
CA LEU A 62 -6.32 -20.82 -4.05
C LEU A 62 -7.31 -21.79 -3.40
N GLN A 63 -8.60 -21.71 -3.75
CA GLN A 63 -9.60 -22.66 -3.23
C GLN A 63 -9.27 -24.10 -3.64
N ALA A 64 -8.69 -24.32 -4.82
CA ALA A 64 -8.26 -25.61 -5.31
C ALA A 64 -7.04 -26.21 -4.57
N THR A 65 -6.26 -25.43 -3.80
CA THR A 65 -5.28 -25.99 -2.85
C THR A 65 -5.89 -26.31 -1.48
N GLY A 66 -7.21 -26.19 -1.34
CA GLY A 66 -7.93 -26.32 -0.08
C GLY A 66 -7.64 -25.15 0.85
N LEU A 67 -7.71 -23.91 0.34
CA LEU A 67 -7.69 -22.70 1.18
C LEU A 67 -9.05 -22.53 1.87
N GLU A 68 -9.05 -22.52 3.21
CA GLU A 68 -10.26 -22.22 3.99
C GLU A 68 -10.37 -20.74 4.39
N PRO A 69 -11.60 -20.24 4.67
CA PRO A 69 -11.80 -18.86 5.05
C PRO A 69 -10.99 -18.49 6.30
N GLY A 70 -10.34 -17.33 6.27
CA GLY A 70 -9.45 -16.89 7.34
C GLY A 70 -8.02 -17.44 7.27
N GLU A 71 -7.67 -18.36 6.35
CA GLU A 71 -6.27 -18.77 6.15
C GLU A 71 -5.42 -17.61 5.58
N ARG A 72 -4.15 -17.52 6.02
CA ARG A 72 -3.25 -16.42 5.67
C ARG A 72 -2.41 -16.73 4.43
N VAL A 73 -2.44 -15.81 3.46
CA VAL A 73 -1.65 -15.81 2.22
C VAL A 73 -0.66 -14.65 2.27
N ALA A 74 0.64 -14.97 2.41
CA ALA A 74 1.71 -13.99 2.37
C ALA A 74 2.00 -13.52 0.93
N ILE A 75 2.14 -12.21 0.74
CA ILE A 75 2.43 -11.59 -0.57
C ILE A 75 3.75 -10.82 -0.47
N MET A 76 4.83 -11.43 -0.96
CA MET A 76 6.18 -10.86 -1.04
C MET A 76 6.49 -10.42 -2.47
N LEU A 77 5.76 -9.39 -2.94
CA LEU A 77 5.85 -8.87 -4.31
C LEU A 77 6.10 -7.35 -4.34
N PRO A 78 6.85 -6.83 -5.34
CA PRO A 78 6.88 -5.40 -5.64
C PRO A 78 5.60 -4.97 -6.39
N ASN A 79 5.44 -3.67 -6.61
CA ASN A 79 4.35 -3.12 -7.43
C ASN A 79 4.34 -3.75 -8.82
N SER A 80 3.33 -4.57 -9.08
CA SER A 80 3.23 -5.47 -10.22
C SER A 80 1.78 -5.93 -10.40
N PRO A 81 1.36 -6.34 -11.61
CA PRO A 81 0.03 -6.92 -11.82
C PRO A 81 -0.25 -8.11 -10.92
N GLN A 82 0.79 -8.91 -10.60
CA GLN A 82 0.70 -10.04 -9.69
C GLN A 82 0.34 -9.63 -8.27
N PHE A 83 0.83 -8.48 -7.77
CA PHE A 83 0.42 -7.98 -6.45
C PHE A 83 -1.09 -7.72 -6.43
N VAL A 84 -1.61 -6.97 -7.41
CA VAL A 84 -3.04 -6.61 -7.48
C VAL A 84 -3.91 -7.86 -7.62
N ILE A 85 -3.53 -8.79 -8.51
CA ILE A 85 -4.24 -10.06 -8.72
C ILE A 85 -4.23 -10.92 -7.46
N ALA A 86 -3.07 -11.08 -6.81
CA ALA A 86 -2.94 -11.91 -5.61
C ALA A 86 -3.69 -11.30 -4.42
N PHE A 87 -3.64 -9.98 -4.24
CA PHE A 87 -4.35 -9.27 -3.18
C PHE A 87 -5.87 -9.46 -3.32
N TYR A 88 -6.45 -9.03 -4.45
CA TYR A 88 -7.90 -9.12 -4.66
C TYR A 88 -8.39 -10.57 -4.77
N GLY A 89 -7.59 -11.48 -5.34
CA GLY A 89 -7.93 -12.89 -5.45
C GLY A 89 -7.85 -13.65 -4.12
N THR A 90 -6.95 -13.26 -3.21
CA THR A 90 -6.93 -13.78 -1.82
C THR A 90 -8.22 -13.38 -1.09
N LEU A 91 -8.57 -12.09 -1.14
CA LEU A 91 -9.81 -11.58 -0.53
C LEU A 91 -11.07 -12.23 -1.12
N LEU A 92 -11.12 -12.43 -2.43
CA LEU A 92 -12.23 -13.10 -3.12
C LEU A 92 -12.33 -14.60 -2.76
N ALA A 93 -11.21 -15.25 -2.46
CA ALA A 93 -11.20 -16.64 -1.99
C ALA A 93 -11.69 -16.81 -0.53
N GLY A 94 -11.85 -15.70 0.22
CA GLY A 94 -12.10 -15.70 1.67
C GLY A 94 -10.82 -15.75 2.53
N GLY A 95 -9.64 -15.61 1.91
CA GLY A 95 -8.35 -15.63 2.59
C GLY A 95 -7.94 -14.26 3.16
N VAL A 96 -7.06 -14.29 4.15
CA VAL A 96 -6.43 -13.12 4.76
C VAL A 96 -5.12 -12.81 4.03
N VAL A 97 -4.96 -11.60 3.52
CA VAL A 97 -3.66 -11.15 2.99
C VAL A 97 -2.68 -10.91 4.15
N VAL A 98 -1.41 -11.30 3.97
CA VAL A 98 -0.30 -10.83 4.80
C VAL A 98 0.68 -10.09 3.89
N ASN A 99 0.77 -8.76 4.03
CA ASN A 99 1.69 -7.96 3.22
C ASN A 99 3.12 -8.15 3.72
N THR A 100 3.99 -8.73 2.89
CA THR A 100 5.37 -9.06 3.22
C THR A 100 6.34 -8.16 2.46
N ASN A 101 7.21 -7.44 3.17
CA ASN A 101 8.14 -6.50 2.56
C ASN A 101 9.19 -7.26 1.70
N PRO A 102 9.28 -7.01 0.37
CA PRO A 102 10.30 -7.57 -0.53
C PRO A 102 11.75 -7.28 -0.14
N MET A 103 12.00 -6.37 0.82
CA MET A 103 13.32 -6.04 1.36
C MET A 103 13.72 -6.88 2.59
N TYR A 104 12.77 -7.54 3.28
CA TYR A 104 13.06 -8.34 4.48
C TYR A 104 14.17 -9.37 4.27
N THR A 105 14.97 -9.58 5.31
CA THR A 105 15.92 -10.69 5.46
C THR A 105 15.18 -12.03 5.65
N PRO A 106 15.85 -13.18 5.48
CA PRO A 106 15.26 -14.50 5.76
C PRO A 106 14.70 -14.61 7.19
N ARG A 107 15.37 -14.00 8.18
CA ARG A 107 14.94 -13.99 9.60
C ARG A 107 13.66 -13.19 9.82
N GLU A 108 13.50 -12.05 9.17
CA GLU A 108 12.29 -11.22 9.27
C GLU A 108 11.11 -11.89 8.54
N LEU A 109 11.37 -12.52 7.40
CA LEU A 109 10.41 -13.34 6.66
C LEU A 109 9.92 -14.52 7.52
N ALA A 110 10.83 -15.29 8.13
CA ALA A 110 10.51 -16.39 9.03
C ALA A 110 9.64 -15.94 10.21
N TYR A 111 10.01 -14.85 10.88
CA TYR A 111 9.21 -14.28 11.98
C TYR A 111 7.80 -13.88 11.52
N GLN A 112 7.66 -13.20 10.37
CA GLN A 112 6.33 -12.79 9.89
C GLN A 112 5.47 -14.00 9.49
N LEU A 113 6.03 -14.99 8.79
CA LEU A 113 5.33 -16.21 8.41
C LEU A 113 4.86 -17.00 9.64
N GLN A 114 5.70 -17.08 10.67
CA GLN A 114 5.38 -17.77 11.93
C GLN A 114 4.32 -17.03 12.75
N ASP A 115 4.46 -15.72 12.99
CA ASP A 115 3.54 -14.93 13.82
C ASP A 115 2.16 -14.78 13.17
N SER A 116 2.11 -14.61 11.84
CA SER A 116 0.84 -14.61 11.08
C SER A 116 0.24 -16.00 10.86
N GLY A 117 1.04 -17.06 11.05
CA GLY A 117 0.67 -18.43 10.72
C GLY A 117 0.24 -18.59 9.25
N ALA A 118 0.96 -17.95 8.33
CA ALA A 118 0.70 -18.06 6.89
C ALA A 118 1.19 -19.40 6.34
N GLN A 119 0.33 -20.09 5.57
CA GLN A 119 0.67 -21.38 4.94
C GLN A 119 0.82 -21.28 3.41
N THR A 120 0.42 -20.16 2.82
CA THR A 120 0.63 -19.87 1.39
C THR A 120 1.52 -18.64 1.23
N LEU A 121 2.49 -18.69 0.31
CA LEU A 121 3.35 -17.56 -0.03
C LEU A 121 3.37 -17.31 -1.55
N VAL A 122 3.05 -16.08 -1.96
CA VAL A 122 3.30 -15.58 -3.31
C VAL A 122 4.58 -14.76 -3.30
N ILE A 123 5.59 -15.18 -4.05
CA ILE A 123 6.93 -14.56 -4.02
C ILE A 123 7.49 -14.33 -5.44
N LEU A 124 8.17 -13.20 -5.61
CA LEU A 124 8.90 -12.91 -6.85
C LEU A 124 10.13 -13.82 -6.95
N ASP A 125 10.37 -14.38 -8.14
CA ASP A 125 11.47 -15.29 -8.45
C ASP A 125 12.81 -14.79 -7.90
N LEU A 126 13.19 -13.54 -8.18
CA LEU A 126 14.43 -12.92 -7.70
C LEU A 126 14.61 -12.88 -6.17
N LEU A 127 13.52 -13.08 -5.40
CA LEU A 127 13.52 -13.07 -3.93
C LEU A 127 13.51 -14.50 -3.35
N TRP A 128 13.31 -15.53 -4.19
CA TRP A 128 13.29 -16.95 -3.83
C TRP A 128 14.41 -17.39 -2.87
N PRO A 129 15.69 -16.96 -3.03
CA PRO A 129 16.77 -17.38 -2.14
C PRO A 129 16.45 -17.16 -0.65
N ARG A 130 15.76 -16.08 -0.30
CA ARG A 130 15.44 -15.76 1.10
C ARG A 130 14.42 -16.71 1.73
N TYR A 131 13.49 -17.24 0.93
CA TYR A 131 12.62 -18.32 1.38
C TYR A 131 13.37 -19.66 1.37
N ALA A 132 14.22 -19.90 0.36
CA ALA A 132 14.99 -21.13 0.24
C ALA A 132 15.97 -21.37 1.42
N GLU A 133 16.46 -20.30 2.06
CA GLU A 133 17.23 -20.36 3.30
C GLU A 133 16.42 -20.88 4.51
N ILE A 134 15.11 -20.60 4.58
CA ILE A 134 14.25 -20.92 5.75
C ILE A 134 13.25 -22.07 5.49
N GLN A 135 13.06 -22.51 4.25
CA GLN A 135 12.01 -23.46 3.84
C GLN A 135 12.02 -24.81 4.58
N ASN A 136 13.16 -25.19 5.17
CA ASN A 136 13.30 -26.43 5.94
C ASN A 136 12.80 -26.28 7.39
N GLU A 137 12.90 -25.06 7.95
CA GLU A 137 12.44 -24.72 9.31
C GLU A 137 11.00 -24.20 9.29
N HIS A 138 10.62 -23.54 8.19
CA HIS A 138 9.30 -22.95 7.95
C HIS A 138 8.69 -23.47 6.62
N PRO A 139 8.38 -24.78 6.50
CA PRO A 139 7.79 -25.35 5.30
C PRO A 139 6.34 -24.89 5.11
N LEU A 140 6.04 -24.33 3.93
CA LEU A 140 4.71 -23.83 3.56
C LEU A 140 3.93 -24.84 2.70
N LYS A 141 2.62 -24.97 2.97
CA LYS A 141 1.64 -25.80 2.21
C LYS A 141 1.60 -25.44 0.72
N THR A 142 1.77 -24.18 0.38
CA THR A 142 1.76 -23.70 -1.01
C THR A 142 2.74 -22.54 -1.20
N VAL A 143 3.57 -22.60 -2.23
CA VAL A 143 4.44 -21.48 -2.62
C VAL A 143 4.29 -21.22 -4.11
N ILE A 144 3.93 -19.99 -4.47
CA ILE A 144 3.62 -19.56 -5.83
C ILE A 144 4.71 -18.60 -6.28
N THR A 145 5.42 -18.94 -7.36
CA THR A 145 6.56 -18.17 -7.86
C THR A 145 6.24 -17.47 -9.18
N THR A 146 6.50 -16.18 -9.25
CA THR A 146 6.27 -15.33 -10.45
C THR A 146 7.49 -14.49 -10.76
N GLY A 147 7.66 -14.04 -11.99
CA GLY A 147 8.72 -13.09 -12.35
C GLY A 147 8.21 -11.83 -13.04
N ILE A 148 9.03 -10.78 -13.06
CA ILE A 148 8.68 -9.52 -13.75
C ILE A 148 8.33 -9.78 -15.23
N GLN A 149 9.03 -10.72 -15.87
CA GLN A 149 8.80 -11.19 -17.24
C GLN A 149 7.37 -11.71 -17.51
N ASP A 150 6.62 -12.15 -16.49
CA ASP A 150 5.27 -12.68 -16.69
C ASP A 150 4.32 -11.65 -17.30
N TYR A 151 4.54 -10.36 -17.02
CA TYR A 151 3.70 -9.25 -17.51
C TYR A 151 4.49 -8.22 -18.32
N LEU A 152 5.67 -8.56 -18.84
CA LEU A 152 6.34 -7.72 -19.84
C LEU A 152 5.76 -7.96 -21.25
N PRO A 153 5.72 -6.94 -22.12
CA PRO A 153 5.38 -7.13 -23.54
C PRO A 153 6.48 -7.92 -24.27
N PHE A 154 6.12 -8.59 -25.36
CA PHE A 154 7.11 -9.18 -26.26
C PHE A 154 7.92 -8.08 -26.97
N PRO A 155 9.24 -8.26 -27.21
CA PRO A 155 10.11 -9.36 -26.78
C PRO A 155 10.77 -9.14 -25.40
N LYS A 156 10.42 -8.07 -24.65
CA LYS A 156 11.03 -7.75 -23.34
C LYS A 156 10.92 -8.91 -22.35
N ASN A 157 9.83 -9.68 -22.38
CA ASN A 157 9.62 -10.87 -21.56
C ASN A 157 10.69 -11.97 -21.77
N LEU A 158 11.16 -12.18 -23.00
CA LEU A 158 12.22 -13.15 -23.30
C LEU A 158 13.61 -12.59 -23.00
N LEU A 159 13.82 -11.29 -23.26
CA LEU A 159 15.11 -10.62 -23.05
C LEU A 159 15.42 -10.35 -21.58
N TYR A 160 14.41 -10.19 -20.72
CA TYR A 160 14.60 -9.85 -19.31
C TYR A 160 15.32 -10.95 -18.50
N PRO A 161 14.92 -12.24 -18.53
CA PRO A 161 15.67 -13.31 -17.86
C PRO A 161 17.12 -13.44 -18.34
N LEU A 162 17.35 -13.28 -19.65
CA LEU A 162 18.70 -13.32 -20.24
C LEU A 162 19.57 -12.16 -19.71
N LYS A 163 19.02 -10.94 -19.63
CA LYS A 163 19.69 -9.78 -19.03
C LYS A 163 20.01 -10.03 -17.54
N VAL A 164 19.04 -10.49 -16.75
CA VAL A 164 19.22 -10.70 -15.30
C VAL A 164 20.23 -11.82 -15.02
N ARG A 165 20.28 -12.87 -15.84
CA ARG A 165 21.34 -13.90 -15.81
C ARG A 165 22.70 -13.31 -16.12
N ARG A 166 22.82 -12.48 -17.17
CA ARG A 166 24.09 -11.79 -17.53
C ARG A 166 24.55 -10.77 -16.47
N GLU A 167 23.63 -10.21 -15.68
CA GLU A 167 23.95 -9.36 -14.52
C GLU A 167 24.32 -10.15 -13.26
N GLY A 168 24.34 -11.49 -13.30
CA GLY A 168 24.66 -12.34 -12.13
C GLY A 168 23.58 -12.36 -11.04
N LYS A 169 22.38 -11.87 -11.34
CA LYS A 169 21.28 -11.67 -10.37
C LYS A 169 20.18 -12.72 -10.45
N TRP A 170 20.31 -13.70 -11.35
CA TRP A 170 19.28 -14.72 -11.54
C TRP A 170 19.37 -15.80 -10.45
N PRO A 171 18.28 -16.06 -9.70
CA PRO A 171 18.24 -17.13 -8.70
C PRO A 171 18.31 -18.50 -9.40
N GLY A 172 19.29 -19.32 -9.04
CA GLY A 172 19.68 -20.53 -9.78
C GLY A 172 18.52 -21.50 -10.06
N LYS A 173 18.07 -22.22 -9.02
CA LYS A 173 16.87 -23.06 -9.05
C LYS A 173 15.79 -22.42 -8.18
N VAL A 174 14.68 -22.03 -8.81
CA VAL A 174 13.47 -21.53 -8.15
C VAL A 174 12.50 -22.70 -7.99
N GLY A 175 11.82 -22.78 -6.84
CA GLY A 175 10.83 -23.81 -6.53
C GLY A 175 9.39 -23.29 -6.59
N GLY A 176 8.48 -24.01 -5.93
CA GLY A 176 7.06 -23.68 -5.90
C GLY A 176 6.33 -23.91 -7.23
N THR A 177 5.05 -23.57 -7.27
CA THR A 177 4.20 -23.60 -8.46
C THR A 177 4.37 -22.30 -9.24
N ALA A 178 4.77 -22.39 -10.51
CA ALA A 178 4.90 -21.20 -11.36
C ALA A 178 3.54 -20.51 -11.56
N TRP A 179 3.50 -19.19 -11.41
CA TRP A 179 2.30 -18.33 -11.50
C TRP A 179 1.41 -18.59 -12.72
N ARG A 180 2.02 -18.74 -13.91
CA ARG A 180 1.33 -19.06 -15.16
C ARG A 180 0.72 -20.46 -15.23
N ALA A 181 1.14 -21.38 -14.37
CA ALA A 181 0.54 -22.69 -14.20
C ALA A 181 -0.56 -22.66 -13.12
N PHE A 182 -0.35 -21.90 -12.04
CA PHE A 182 -1.34 -21.66 -10.99
C PHE A 182 -2.62 -21.02 -11.56
N LEU A 183 -2.49 -19.92 -12.31
CA LEU A 183 -3.61 -19.21 -12.95
C LEU A 183 -4.34 -19.99 -14.08
N LYS A 184 -3.93 -21.22 -14.42
CA LYS A 184 -4.67 -22.07 -15.38
C LYS A 184 -5.77 -22.90 -14.74
N GLN A 185 -5.87 -22.90 -13.42
CA GLN A 185 -6.87 -23.68 -12.69
C GLN A 185 -8.21 -22.94 -12.70
N GLY A 186 -9.20 -23.52 -13.39
CA GLY A 186 -10.57 -23.00 -13.47
C GLY A 186 -10.73 -21.65 -14.18
N GLN A 187 -11.87 -21.00 -13.91
CA GLN A 187 -12.22 -19.68 -14.45
C GLN A 187 -12.82 -18.76 -13.38
N ALA A 188 -13.76 -19.28 -12.57
CA ALA A 188 -14.39 -18.57 -11.46
C ALA A 188 -14.29 -19.36 -10.15
N PRO A 189 -14.12 -18.72 -8.98
CA PRO A 189 -14.08 -19.38 -7.68
C PRO A 189 -15.45 -19.92 -7.28
N ALA A 190 -15.48 -20.86 -6.33
CA ALA A 190 -16.69 -21.16 -5.59
C ALA A 190 -17.12 -19.91 -4.78
N PRO A 191 -18.41 -19.52 -4.81
CA PRO A 191 -18.89 -18.35 -4.08
C PRO A 191 -18.58 -18.45 -2.58
N ARG A 192 -17.89 -17.45 -2.04
CA ARG A 192 -17.73 -17.22 -0.60
C ARG A 192 -18.49 -15.95 -0.24
N ARG A 193 -19.29 -16.00 0.82
CA ARG A 193 -19.88 -14.80 1.43
C ARG A 193 -18.80 -14.13 2.28
N LEU A 194 -18.54 -12.85 2.03
CA LEU A 194 -17.51 -12.06 2.72
C LEU A 194 -18.22 -11.06 3.66
N GLU A 195 -18.06 -11.20 4.97
CA GLU A 195 -18.61 -10.23 5.91
C GLU A 195 -17.70 -9.01 6.03
N LEU A 196 -18.28 -7.86 6.33
CA LEU A 196 -17.52 -6.62 6.48
C LEU A 196 -16.53 -6.66 7.65
N ASP A 197 -16.82 -7.41 8.71
CA ASP A 197 -15.98 -7.50 9.92
C ASP A 197 -15.09 -8.75 9.97
N ASP A 198 -15.07 -9.52 8.88
CA ASP A 198 -14.04 -10.53 8.60
C ASP A 198 -12.68 -9.87 8.39
N LEU A 199 -11.63 -10.56 8.81
CA LEU A 199 -10.25 -10.11 8.65
C LEU A 199 -9.84 -10.18 7.17
N ALA A 200 -9.44 -9.05 6.58
CA ALA A 200 -8.99 -8.97 5.19
C ALA A 200 -7.45 -8.96 5.08
N LEU A 201 -6.78 -8.27 6.01
CA LEU A 201 -5.33 -8.03 5.95
C LEU A 201 -4.70 -8.02 7.35
N LEU A 202 -3.60 -8.76 7.49
CA LEU A 202 -2.59 -8.53 8.53
C LEU A 202 -1.48 -7.64 7.95
N GLN A 203 -1.55 -6.34 8.21
CA GLN A 203 -0.48 -5.42 7.82
C GLN A 203 0.51 -5.31 8.98
N TYR A 204 1.75 -5.74 8.77
CA TYR A 204 2.78 -5.63 9.80
C TYR A 204 3.39 -4.22 9.86
N THR A 205 3.50 -3.67 11.06
CA THR A 205 4.12 -2.37 11.34
C THR A 205 5.52 -2.53 11.93
N GLY A 206 6.45 -1.68 11.49
CA GLY A 206 7.81 -1.62 12.05
C GLY A 206 7.90 -0.57 13.15
N GLY A 207 7.67 -0.97 14.41
CA GLY A 207 7.96 -0.12 15.56
C GLY A 207 9.46 0.06 15.76
N THR A 208 9.92 1.27 16.08
CA THR A 208 11.36 1.61 16.18
C THR A 208 12.12 0.91 17.32
N THR A 209 11.42 0.25 18.25
CA THR A 209 11.97 -0.35 19.47
C THR A 209 11.51 -1.80 19.73
N GLY A 210 10.72 -2.40 18.84
CA GLY A 210 10.06 -3.69 19.11
C GLY A 210 9.92 -4.60 17.89
N ARG A 211 9.54 -5.86 18.13
CA ARG A 211 9.23 -6.80 17.03
C ARG A 211 8.01 -6.30 16.23
N PRO A 212 7.98 -6.46 14.90
CA PRO A 212 6.83 -6.07 14.09
C PRO A 212 5.52 -6.72 14.56
N LYS A 213 4.43 -5.95 14.47
CA LYS A 213 3.08 -6.36 14.92
C LYS A 213 2.11 -6.30 13.75
N GLY A 214 1.29 -7.34 13.57
CA GLY A 214 0.23 -7.34 12.55
C GLY A 214 -0.99 -6.55 13.02
N ALA A 215 -1.31 -5.42 12.39
CA ALA A 215 -2.61 -4.77 12.57
C ALA A 215 -3.69 -5.57 11.84
N MET A 216 -4.81 -5.86 12.53
CA MET A 216 -5.95 -6.60 12.00
C MET A 216 -6.91 -5.66 11.27
N LEU A 217 -6.84 -5.61 9.94
CA LEU A 217 -7.69 -4.74 9.11
C LEU A 217 -8.78 -5.59 8.43
N THR A 218 -10.05 -5.24 8.67
CA THR A 218 -11.21 -5.96 8.12
C THR A 218 -11.57 -5.49 6.70
N HIS A 219 -12.49 -6.21 6.04
CA HIS A 219 -13.05 -5.76 4.75
C HIS A 219 -13.67 -4.36 4.86
N ARG A 220 -14.37 -4.07 5.96
CA ARG A 220 -14.91 -2.75 6.31
C ARG A 220 -13.81 -1.70 6.35
N ASN A 221 -12.71 -1.99 7.05
CA ASN A 221 -11.66 -1.01 7.28
C ASN A 221 -10.98 -0.57 5.98
N LEU A 222 -10.64 -1.53 5.13
CA LEU A 222 -9.96 -1.27 3.86
C LEU A 222 -10.87 -0.61 2.82
N ALA A 223 -12.13 -1.06 2.72
CA ALA A 223 -13.11 -0.48 1.81
C ALA A 223 -13.52 0.94 2.24
N ALA A 224 -13.74 1.17 3.53
CA ALA A 224 -14.02 2.50 4.07
C ALA A 224 -12.90 3.48 3.73
N ASN A 225 -11.63 3.14 3.94
CA ASN A 225 -10.54 4.09 3.67
C ASN A 225 -10.30 4.34 2.18
N ALA A 226 -10.58 3.36 1.31
CA ALA A 226 -10.61 3.58 -0.13
C ALA A 226 -11.74 4.55 -0.52
N LEU A 227 -12.96 4.38 0.02
CA LEU A 227 -14.09 5.28 -0.21
C LEU A 227 -13.84 6.69 0.34
N GLN A 228 -13.27 6.81 1.54
CA GLN A 228 -12.88 8.10 2.14
C GLN A 228 -11.83 8.81 1.27
N THR A 229 -10.80 8.10 0.81
CA THR A 229 -9.77 8.66 -0.07
C THR A 229 -10.35 9.13 -1.41
N LYS A 230 -11.25 8.33 -2.01
CA LYS A 230 -11.95 8.71 -3.25
C LYS A 230 -12.82 9.94 -3.06
N ALA A 231 -13.53 10.03 -1.93
CA ALA A 231 -14.36 11.17 -1.57
C ALA A 231 -13.53 12.45 -1.29
N TRP A 232 -12.29 12.32 -0.82
CA TRP A 232 -11.38 13.46 -0.59
C TRP A 232 -10.88 14.09 -1.89
N VAL A 233 -10.72 13.30 -2.95
CA VAL A 233 -10.44 13.82 -4.30
C VAL A 233 -11.78 14.25 -4.91
N ASN A 234 -12.28 15.42 -4.51
CA ASN A 234 -13.63 15.90 -4.83
C ASN A 234 -13.97 15.99 -6.33
N ASP A 235 -12.96 16.10 -7.20
CA ASP A 235 -13.06 16.14 -8.65
C ASP A 235 -12.61 14.83 -9.35
N PHE A 236 -12.58 13.70 -8.63
CA PHE A 236 -12.15 12.40 -9.14
C PHE A 236 -13.00 11.91 -10.33
N ARG A 237 -12.36 11.66 -11.46
CA ARG A 237 -13.00 11.30 -12.73
C ARG A 237 -13.10 9.78 -12.90
N GLU A 238 -14.24 9.21 -12.51
CA GLU A 238 -14.47 7.76 -12.60
C GLU A 238 -14.25 7.21 -14.01
N GLY A 239 -13.45 6.14 -14.11
CA GLY A 239 -13.04 5.54 -15.38
C GLY A 239 -11.94 6.28 -16.14
N GLU A 240 -11.53 7.48 -15.70
CA GLU A 240 -10.67 8.39 -16.48
C GLU A 240 -9.37 8.82 -15.79
N GLU A 241 -9.31 8.79 -14.46
CA GLU A 241 -8.07 9.08 -13.72
C GLU A 241 -6.93 8.11 -14.10
N VAL A 242 -5.69 8.58 -14.01
CA VAL A 242 -4.49 7.78 -14.25
C VAL A 242 -3.55 7.99 -13.05
N ILE A 243 -3.34 6.94 -12.26
CA ILE A 243 -2.68 7.02 -10.94
C ILE A 243 -1.28 6.41 -11.00
N LEU A 244 -0.26 7.15 -10.55
CA LEU A 244 1.12 6.68 -10.52
C LEU A 244 1.42 5.78 -9.30
N GLY A 245 1.30 4.47 -9.47
CA GLY A 245 1.57 3.44 -8.46
C GLY A 245 3.06 3.15 -8.28
N VAL A 246 3.80 4.09 -7.68
CA VAL A 246 5.24 3.93 -7.33
C VAL A 246 5.52 3.80 -5.82
N ILE A 247 4.57 4.18 -4.95
CA ILE A 247 4.64 3.82 -3.52
C ILE A 247 4.41 2.31 -3.37
N PRO A 248 5.23 1.57 -2.59
CA PRO A 248 5.09 0.13 -2.49
C PRO A 248 3.76 -0.34 -1.87
N PHE A 249 3.08 -1.31 -2.50
CA PHE A 249 1.77 -1.80 -2.06
C PHE A 249 1.84 -2.75 -0.84
N PHE A 250 3.01 -3.27 -0.49
CA PHE A 250 3.20 -3.92 0.82
C PHE A 250 3.13 -2.92 1.98
N HIS A 251 3.12 -1.60 1.69
CA HIS A 251 2.84 -0.54 2.64
C HIS A 251 1.39 -0.07 2.41
N VAL A 252 0.57 -0.15 3.46
CA VAL A 252 -0.87 0.20 3.47
C VAL A 252 -1.20 1.56 2.84
N TYR A 253 -0.29 2.54 2.89
CA TYR A 253 -0.44 3.82 2.19
C TYR A 253 -0.50 3.65 0.67
N GLY A 254 0.51 3.05 0.04
CA GLY A 254 0.51 2.80 -1.41
C GLY A 254 -0.60 1.81 -1.83
N MET A 255 -0.91 0.86 -0.96
CA MET A 255 -2.05 -0.04 -1.13
C MET A 255 -3.39 0.71 -1.21
N THR A 256 -3.67 1.62 -0.27
CA THR A 256 -4.97 2.31 -0.23
C THR A 256 -5.06 3.46 -1.24
N VAL A 257 -4.13 4.42 -1.20
CA VAL A 257 -4.26 5.68 -1.98
C VAL A 257 -3.82 5.56 -3.44
N ALA A 258 -3.16 4.47 -3.84
CA ALA A 258 -2.86 4.19 -5.24
C ALA A 258 -3.62 2.96 -5.76
N MET A 259 -3.42 1.78 -5.16
CA MET A 259 -4.01 0.55 -5.68
C MET A 259 -5.53 0.50 -5.47
N ASN A 260 -6.02 0.55 -4.23
CA ASN A 260 -7.46 0.41 -3.95
C ASN A 260 -8.25 1.58 -4.54
N LEU A 261 -7.76 2.82 -4.40
CA LEU A 261 -8.36 4.01 -5.04
C LEU A 261 -8.55 3.84 -6.54
N ALA A 262 -7.54 3.32 -7.26
CA ALA A 262 -7.68 3.05 -8.69
C ALA A 262 -8.78 2.01 -8.95
N MET A 263 -8.73 0.88 -8.24
CA MET A 263 -9.59 -0.28 -8.46
C MET A 263 -11.07 -0.05 -8.12
N ILE A 264 -11.40 0.89 -7.22
CA ILE A 264 -12.80 1.32 -6.95
C ILE A 264 -13.24 2.56 -7.76
N GLY A 265 -12.30 3.16 -8.48
CA GLY A 265 -12.50 4.37 -9.27
C GLY A 265 -12.52 4.16 -10.78
N GLY A 266 -12.19 2.96 -11.27
CA GLY A 266 -12.05 2.68 -12.70
C GLY A 266 -10.80 3.28 -13.34
N ALA A 267 -9.87 3.78 -12.54
CA ALA A 267 -8.67 4.49 -13.00
C ALA A 267 -7.63 3.55 -13.63
N THR A 268 -6.72 4.08 -14.45
CA THR A 268 -5.52 3.34 -14.88
C THR A 268 -4.41 3.47 -13.85
N LEU A 269 -4.05 2.37 -13.19
CA LEU A 269 -2.92 2.29 -12.28
C LEU A 269 -1.61 2.03 -13.05
N VAL A 270 -0.71 3.01 -13.07
CA VAL A 270 0.59 2.93 -13.75
C VAL A 270 1.64 2.42 -12.77
N LEU A 271 2.09 1.18 -12.98
CA LEU A 271 2.87 0.40 -12.02
C LEU A 271 4.38 0.49 -12.28
N LEU A 272 5.12 0.95 -11.26
CA LEU A 272 6.58 0.96 -11.23
C LEU A 272 7.09 0.11 -10.05
N PRO A 273 7.85 -0.99 -10.27
CA PRO A 273 8.28 -1.92 -9.19
C PRO A 273 9.11 -1.31 -8.06
N ARG A 274 9.75 -0.17 -8.30
CA ARG A 274 10.63 0.55 -7.38
C ARG A 274 10.72 2.02 -7.79
N TRP A 275 11.18 2.88 -6.88
CA TRP A 275 11.58 4.24 -7.24
C TRP A 275 12.78 4.25 -8.19
N ASP A 276 12.73 5.14 -9.18
CA ASP A 276 13.82 5.49 -10.09
C ASP A 276 13.48 6.85 -10.71
N THR A 277 14.16 7.92 -10.31
CA THR A 277 13.73 9.29 -10.70
C THR A 277 13.66 9.48 -12.22
N GLN A 278 14.58 8.88 -12.99
CA GLN A 278 14.55 9.01 -14.44
C GLN A 278 13.39 8.22 -15.07
N GLU A 279 13.10 7.01 -14.57
CA GLU A 279 11.95 6.24 -15.07
C GLU A 279 10.60 6.85 -14.64
N VAL A 280 10.53 7.48 -13.46
CA VAL A 280 9.37 8.24 -13.00
C VAL A 280 9.11 9.43 -13.93
N LEU A 281 10.11 10.28 -14.18
CA LEU A 281 10.00 11.41 -15.11
C LEU A 281 9.59 10.97 -16.53
N ARG A 282 10.25 9.92 -17.07
CA ARG A 282 9.85 9.29 -18.35
C ARG A 282 8.42 8.78 -18.33
N THR A 283 7.97 8.19 -17.22
CA THR A 283 6.64 7.61 -17.10
C THR A 283 5.57 8.70 -17.03
N ILE A 284 5.78 9.77 -16.25
CA ILE A 284 4.84 10.89 -16.16
C ILE A 284 4.57 11.48 -17.55
N GLN A 285 5.62 11.84 -18.30
CA GLN A 285 5.46 12.36 -19.66
C GLN A 285 4.77 11.35 -20.61
N ARG A 286 5.07 10.05 -20.48
CA ARG A 286 4.61 8.99 -21.39
C ARG A 286 3.17 8.52 -21.13
N THR A 287 2.73 8.47 -19.87
CA THR A 287 1.41 7.95 -19.48
C THR A 287 0.46 9.04 -19.02
N ARG A 288 0.94 10.27 -18.84
CA ARG A 288 0.19 11.44 -18.35
C ARG A 288 -0.67 11.15 -17.12
N PRO A 289 -0.09 10.64 -16.02
CA PRO A 289 -0.85 10.42 -14.79
C PRO A 289 -1.43 11.75 -14.29
N THR A 290 -2.65 11.69 -13.78
CA THR A 290 -3.39 12.81 -13.18
C THR A 290 -3.19 12.86 -11.66
N LEU A 291 -3.04 11.69 -11.02
CA LEU A 291 -2.80 11.57 -9.59
C LEU A 291 -1.45 10.94 -9.31
N PHE A 292 -0.65 11.57 -8.45
CA PHE A 292 0.62 11.02 -7.98
C PHE A 292 0.68 11.07 -6.45
N PRO A 293 0.16 10.04 -5.76
CA PRO A 293 0.46 9.85 -4.34
C PRO A 293 1.95 9.55 -4.16
N GLY A 294 2.58 10.24 -3.22
CA GLY A 294 4.01 10.17 -2.96
C GLY A 294 4.37 10.34 -1.48
N VAL A 295 5.67 10.43 -1.22
CA VAL A 295 6.27 10.75 0.09
C VAL A 295 7.29 11.88 -0.10
N PRO A 296 7.64 12.69 0.93
CA PRO A 296 8.44 13.91 0.76
C PRO A 296 9.75 13.72 -0.02
N THR A 297 10.45 12.61 0.18
CA THR A 297 11.71 12.30 -0.52
C THR A 297 11.55 12.08 -2.03
N MET A 298 10.39 11.62 -2.49
CA MET A 298 10.08 11.48 -3.93
C MET A 298 9.93 12.85 -4.61
N TYR A 299 9.23 13.78 -3.95
CA TYR A 299 9.07 15.15 -4.44
C TYR A 299 10.40 15.91 -4.41
N VAL A 300 11.20 15.77 -3.34
CA VAL A 300 12.59 16.29 -3.29
C VAL A 300 13.42 15.76 -4.45
N ALA A 301 13.35 14.46 -4.75
CA ALA A 301 14.12 13.84 -5.82
C ALA A 301 13.71 14.32 -7.23
N ILE A 302 12.46 14.73 -7.44
CA ILE A 302 12.01 15.39 -8.67
C ILE A 302 12.47 16.85 -8.69
N ASN A 303 12.21 17.60 -7.62
CA ASN A 303 12.53 19.03 -7.49
C ASN A 303 14.03 19.34 -7.70
N THR A 304 14.90 18.39 -7.32
CA THR A 304 16.36 18.55 -7.37
C THR A 304 17.04 17.84 -8.55
N SER A 305 16.32 17.07 -9.37
CA SER A 305 16.96 16.35 -10.47
C SER A 305 17.30 17.29 -11.64
N PRO A 306 18.55 17.30 -12.14
CA PRO A 306 18.91 18.04 -13.35
C PRO A 306 18.22 17.49 -14.62
N LEU A 307 17.56 16.33 -14.52
CA LEU A 307 16.76 15.77 -15.60
C LEU A 307 15.35 16.37 -15.67
N THR A 308 14.79 16.86 -14.57
CA THR A 308 13.39 17.32 -14.48
C THR A 308 12.99 18.36 -15.53
N PRO A 309 13.80 19.40 -15.84
CA PRO A 309 13.46 20.37 -16.88
C PRO A 309 13.33 19.82 -18.31
N ASN A 310 13.71 18.55 -18.54
CA ASN A 310 13.61 17.88 -19.85
C ASN A 310 12.33 17.06 -20.00
N PHE A 311 11.40 17.11 -19.03
CA PHE A 311 10.17 16.33 -19.04
C PHE A 311 8.93 17.18 -18.77
N ASP A 312 7.88 16.95 -19.54
CA ASP A 312 6.55 17.48 -19.25
C ASP A 312 5.91 16.70 -18.09
N LEU A 313 5.68 17.40 -16.98
CA LEU A 313 5.02 16.89 -15.77
C LEU A 313 3.63 17.51 -15.55
N THR A 314 3.11 18.32 -16.48
CA THR A 314 1.87 19.09 -16.33
C THR A 314 0.58 18.26 -16.39
N SER A 315 0.68 16.93 -16.56
CA SER A 315 -0.47 16.05 -16.38
C SER A 315 -0.87 15.88 -14.92
N ILE A 316 0.08 16.03 -13.98
CA ILE A 316 -0.18 15.84 -12.56
C ILE A 316 -1.12 16.95 -12.08
N ARG A 317 -2.32 16.56 -11.65
CA ARG A 317 -3.38 17.44 -11.15
C ARG A 317 -3.33 17.56 -9.62
N ALA A 318 -3.23 16.42 -8.94
CA ALA A 318 -3.20 16.37 -7.48
C ALA A 318 -2.26 15.27 -6.94
N CYS A 319 -1.67 15.57 -5.79
CA CYS A 319 -0.71 14.74 -5.07
C CYS A 319 -1.02 14.78 -3.58
N ILE A 320 -1.15 13.62 -2.95
CA ILE A 320 -1.12 13.49 -1.49
C ILE A 320 0.29 13.04 -1.10
N SER A 321 0.89 13.71 -0.12
CA SER A 321 2.12 13.30 0.55
C SER A 321 1.78 12.63 1.87
N GLY A 322 2.41 11.50 2.15
CA GLY A 322 2.23 10.76 3.41
C GLY A 322 3.54 10.19 3.94
N SER A 323 3.43 9.35 4.98
CA SER A 323 4.51 8.70 5.73
C SER A 323 5.48 9.61 6.49
N ALA A 324 5.60 10.89 6.15
CA ALA A 324 6.38 11.89 6.88
C ALA A 324 5.86 13.32 6.59
N PRO A 325 6.09 14.30 7.49
CA PRO A 325 5.72 15.70 7.26
C PRO A 325 6.30 16.25 5.96
N LEU A 326 5.51 17.08 5.27
CA LEU A 326 5.83 17.65 3.97
C LEU A 326 6.43 19.06 4.15
N PRO A 327 7.72 19.28 3.84
CA PRO A 327 8.29 20.61 3.96
C PRO A 327 7.64 21.57 2.96
N VAL A 328 7.17 22.72 3.44
CA VAL A 328 6.40 23.70 2.66
C VAL A 328 7.11 24.09 1.35
N GLU A 329 8.43 24.27 1.35
CA GLU A 329 9.17 24.61 0.12
C GLU A 329 9.30 23.42 -0.86
N VAL A 330 9.28 22.18 -0.38
CA VAL A 330 9.20 20.99 -1.26
C VAL A 330 7.85 20.97 -1.97
N ALA A 331 6.77 21.31 -1.26
CA ALA A 331 5.46 21.47 -1.86
C ALA A 331 5.46 22.61 -2.90
N ARG A 332 5.80 23.84 -2.49
CA ARG A 332 5.81 25.03 -3.36
C ARG A 332 6.68 24.85 -4.60
N THR A 333 7.86 24.25 -4.49
CA THR A 333 8.72 23.98 -5.66
C THR A 333 8.11 22.92 -6.58
N PHE A 334 7.47 21.87 -6.06
CA PHE A 334 6.81 20.86 -6.90
C PHE A 334 5.57 21.41 -7.61
N GLU A 335 4.72 22.17 -6.90
CA GLU A 335 3.56 22.87 -7.49
C GLU A 335 4.02 23.84 -8.61
N ARG A 336 5.13 24.57 -8.42
CA ARG A 336 5.72 25.45 -9.45
C ARG A 336 6.22 24.70 -10.69
N ILE A 337 6.76 23.49 -10.53
CA ILE A 337 7.29 22.66 -11.63
C ILE A 337 6.17 21.99 -12.43
N THR A 338 5.06 21.65 -11.79
CA THR A 338 4.03 20.76 -12.35
C THR A 338 2.68 21.44 -12.61
N GLY A 339 2.36 22.53 -11.91
CA GLY A 339 1.00 23.08 -11.82
C GLY A 339 0.06 22.26 -10.91
N ALA A 340 0.53 21.15 -10.34
CA ALA A 340 -0.26 20.27 -9.48
C ALA A 340 -0.63 20.92 -8.14
N LYS A 341 -1.59 20.31 -7.44
CA LYS A 341 -1.82 20.53 -6.02
C LYS A 341 -1.16 19.44 -5.17
N LEU A 342 -0.24 19.81 -4.28
CA LEU A 342 0.48 18.89 -3.40
C LEU A 342 0.19 19.20 -1.93
N VAL A 343 -0.50 18.27 -1.25
CA VAL A 343 -0.95 18.37 0.14
C VAL A 343 -0.31 17.35 1.07
N GLU A 344 -0.24 17.66 2.36
CA GLU A 344 0.07 16.68 3.40
C GLU A 344 -1.19 15.92 3.85
N GLY A 345 -1.07 14.61 3.97
CA GLY A 345 -2.04 13.71 4.59
C GLY A 345 -1.39 12.82 5.65
N TYR A 346 -2.08 12.64 6.77
CA TYR A 346 -1.63 11.86 7.91
C TYR A 346 -2.44 10.57 8.06
N GLY A 347 -1.71 9.51 8.41
CA GLY A 347 -2.27 8.19 8.59
C GLY A 347 -1.28 7.24 9.23
N LEU A 348 -1.83 6.18 9.81
CA LEU A 348 -1.13 5.10 10.49
C LEU A 348 -1.79 3.78 10.10
N THR A 349 -1.08 2.66 10.20
CA THR A 349 -1.56 1.38 9.66
C THR A 349 -2.86 0.92 10.31
N GLU A 350 -2.95 1.20 11.60
CA GLU A 350 -4.07 0.98 12.51
C GLU A 350 -5.36 1.71 12.07
N ALA A 351 -5.30 2.57 11.05
CA ALA A 351 -6.43 3.31 10.46
C ALA A 351 -6.59 3.13 8.93
N SER A 352 -5.99 2.09 8.35
CA SER A 352 -6.15 1.63 6.95
C SER A 352 -5.75 2.49 5.72
N PRO A 353 -4.91 3.56 5.75
CA PRO A 353 -4.28 4.23 6.88
C PRO A 353 -4.75 5.68 7.16
N VAL A 354 -5.40 6.34 6.21
CA VAL A 354 -5.53 7.81 6.21
C VAL A 354 -6.63 8.25 7.19
N THR A 355 -6.32 9.22 8.05
CA THR A 355 -7.29 9.78 9.00
C THR A 355 -7.50 11.28 8.81
N HIS A 356 -6.46 11.99 8.37
CA HIS A 356 -6.50 13.43 8.14
C HIS A 356 -5.81 13.79 6.82
N CYS A 357 -6.26 14.85 6.17
CA CYS A 357 -5.52 15.48 5.08
C CYS A 357 -5.87 16.97 4.96
N ASN A 358 -4.96 17.76 4.40
CA ASN A 358 -5.31 19.12 4.00
C ASN A 358 -6.26 19.08 2.80
N PRO A 359 -7.20 20.04 2.68
CA PRO A 359 -7.96 20.27 1.46
C PRO A 359 -7.03 20.45 0.25
N ILE A 360 -7.36 19.78 -0.85
CA ILE A 360 -6.56 19.77 -2.08
C ILE A 360 -6.64 21.14 -2.75
N TYR A 361 -7.83 21.75 -2.76
CA TYR A 361 -8.11 22.99 -3.49
C TYR A 361 -8.42 24.20 -2.60
N GLY A 362 -9.00 23.98 -1.42
CA GLY A 362 -9.35 24.99 -0.44
C GLY A 362 -8.20 25.37 0.52
N THR A 363 -8.57 25.86 1.70
CA THR A 363 -7.64 26.36 2.71
C THR A 363 -6.72 25.26 3.25
N ARG A 364 -5.41 25.54 3.28
CA ARG A 364 -4.38 24.70 3.90
C ARG A 364 -3.71 25.49 5.01
N LYS A 365 -3.28 24.83 6.08
CA LYS A 365 -2.53 25.49 7.16
C LYS A 365 -1.13 24.92 7.26
N GLU A 366 -0.11 25.79 7.27
CA GLU A 366 1.28 25.35 7.27
C GLU A 366 1.63 24.59 8.56
N GLY A 367 2.27 23.43 8.42
CA GLY A 367 2.56 22.51 9.53
C GLY A 367 1.36 21.72 10.06
N SER A 368 0.17 21.86 9.46
CA SER A 368 -0.99 21.05 9.80
C SER A 368 -1.02 19.76 8.98
N ILE A 369 -1.41 18.66 9.63
CA ILE A 369 -1.81 17.41 8.94
C ILE A 369 -3.18 17.50 8.27
N GLY A 370 -3.84 18.66 8.40
CA GLY A 370 -5.15 18.97 7.87
C GLY A 370 -6.28 18.57 8.81
N VAL A 371 -7.41 18.18 8.22
CA VAL A 371 -8.68 17.92 8.88
C VAL A 371 -9.08 16.44 8.78
N PRO A 372 -9.90 15.91 9.72
CA PRO A 372 -10.36 14.52 9.68
C PRO A 372 -11.16 14.18 8.42
N PHE A 373 -10.95 12.96 7.90
CA PHE A 373 -11.64 12.40 6.74
C PHE A 373 -13.17 12.18 6.97
N PRO A 374 -13.95 12.01 5.89
CA PRO A 374 -15.38 11.67 5.97
C PRO A 374 -15.64 10.45 6.85
N SER A 375 -16.70 10.47 7.67
CA SER A 375 -16.98 9.43 8.68
C SER A 375 -15.85 9.17 9.71
N VAL A 376 -14.86 10.06 9.85
CA VAL A 376 -13.88 10.04 10.95
C VAL A 376 -14.26 11.05 12.04
N ASP A 377 -14.18 10.62 13.28
CA ASP A 377 -14.11 11.46 14.47
C ASP A 377 -12.65 11.58 14.90
N ALA A 378 -12.21 12.78 15.29
CA ALA A 378 -10.89 13.01 15.87
C ALA A 378 -11.01 13.96 17.06
N GLN A 379 -10.14 13.77 18.05
CA GLN A 379 -10.04 14.64 19.23
C GLN A 379 -8.62 14.56 19.82
N VAL A 380 -8.27 15.57 20.62
CA VAL A 380 -7.03 15.60 21.40
C VAL A 380 -7.37 15.27 22.85
N LEU A 381 -6.71 14.27 23.44
CA LEU A 381 -7.01 13.79 24.80
C LEU A 381 -5.96 14.22 25.82
N GLY A 382 -6.43 14.61 27.01
CA GLY A 382 -5.62 14.87 28.19
C GLY A 382 -5.07 13.59 28.85
N PRO A 383 -4.19 13.71 29.85
CA PRO A 383 -3.65 12.58 30.61
C PRO A 383 -4.71 11.76 31.35
N ASP A 384 -5.86 12.37 31.64
CA ASP A 384 -7.07 11.78 32.22
C ASP A 384 -7.97 11.06 31.20
N GLY A 385 -7.63 11.17 29.90
CA GLY A 385 -8.43 10.63 28.79
C GLY A 385 -9.62 11.49 28.38
N GLN A 386 -9.76 12.72 28.88
CA GLN A 386 -10.84 13.64 28.48
C GLN A 386 -10.46 14.50 27.27
N PRO A 387 -11.42 14.94 26.44
CA PRO A 387 -11.14 15.84 25.32
C PRO A 387 -10.67 17.21 25.78
N LEU A 388 -9.54 17.68 25.24
CA LEU A 388 -9.01 19.02 25.48
C LEU A 388 -9.66 20.06 24.54
N PRO A 389 -9.79 21.32 24.97
CA PRO A 389 -10.23 22.40 24.09
C PRO A 389 -9.16 22.77 23.04
N PRO A 390 -9.53 23.52 21.97
CA PRO A 390 -8.61 23.99 20.96
C PRO A 390 -7.34 24.68 21.52
N GLY A 391 -6.25 24.58 20.77
CA GLY A 391 -4.93 25.11 21.12
C GLY A 391 -4.10 24.21 22.06
N GLN A 392 -4.75 23.45 22.94
CA GLN A 392 -4.04 22.59 23.91
C GLN A 392 -3.42 21.34 23.26
N ILE A 393 -2.37 20.82 23.91
CA ILE A 393 -1.58 19.68 23.43
C ILE A 393 -1.92 18.43 24.26
N GLY A 394 -2.25 17.34 23.57
CA GLY A 394 -2.60 16.04 24.16
C GLY A 394 -2.37 14.91 23.17
N GLU A 395 -2.85 13.70 23.46
CA GLU A 395 -2.71 12.55 22.56
C GLU A 395 -3.81 12.58 21.48
N LEU A 396 -3.44 12.42 20.21
CA LEU A 396 -4.41 12.33 19.12
C LEU A 396 -5.16 10.99 19.19
N ALA A 397 -6.47 11.07 19.37
CA ALA A 397 -7.40 9.96 19.32
C ALA A 397 -8.32 10.05 18.10
N VAL A 398 -8.49 8.94 17.38
CA VAL A 398 -9.32 8.85 16.16
C VAL A 398 -10.30 7.69 16.22
N LYS A 399 -11.47 7.83 15.60
CA LYS A 399 -12.53 6.83 15.55
C LYS A 399 -13.24 6.88 14.20
N GLY A 400 -13.60 5.72 13.64
CA GLY A 400 -14.21 5.64 12.31
C GLY A 400 -14.22 4.23 11.75
N PRO A 401 -14.89 4.00 10.60
CA PRO A 401 -15.03 2.67 9.99
C PRO A 401 -13.70 2.10 9.47
N ASN A 402 -12.67 2.93 9.29
CA ASN A 402 -11.33 2.56 8.85
C ASN A 402 -10.37 2.10 9.96
N ILE A 403 -10.77 2.18 11.24
CA ILE A 403 -9.95 1.82 12.40
C ILE A 403 -9.90 0.29 12.60
N MET A 404 -8.70 -0.24 12.84
CA MET A 404 -8.40 -1.66 12.99
C MET A 404 -9.20 -2.37 14.08
N LYS A 405 -9.33 -3.70 13.95
CA LYS A 405 -9.90 -4.60 14.97
C LYS A 405 -8.95 -4.79 16.19
N GLY A 406 -7.67 -4.47 16.05
CA GLY A 406 -6.63 -4.63 17.07
C GLY A 406 -5.32 -5.17 16.49
N TYR A 407 -4.38 -5.54 17.37
CA TYR A 407 -3.13 -6.20 17.00
C TYR A 407 -3.23 -7.73 17.11
N TRP A 408 -2.83 -8.42 16.05
CA TRP A 408 -2.83 -9.88 15.94
C TRP A 408 -1.95 -10.52 17.01
N ASN A 409 -2.51 -11.45 17.78
CA ASN A 409 -1.84 -12.13 18.90
C ASN A 409 -1.20 -11.17 19.94
N ARG A 410 -1.77 -9.97 20.14
CA ARG A 410 -1.26 -8.92 21.05
C ARG A 410 -2.41 -8.21 21.80
N PRO A 411 -3.08 -8.89 22.76
CA PRO A 411 -4.27 -8.36 23.42
C PRO A 411 -3.97 -7.14 24.32
N GLU A 412 -2.83 -7.14 25.01
CA GLU A 412 -2.43 -6.04 25.89
C GLU A 412 -2.20 -4.74 25.10
N GLU A 413 -1.40 -4.79 24.03
CA GLU A 413 -1.17 -3.60 23.21
C GLU A 413 -2.42 -3.18 22.43
N THR A 414 -3.35 -4.11 22.18
CA THR A 414 -4.69 -3.78 21.65
C THR A 414 -5.50 -2.97 22.65
N GLN A 415 -5.51 -3.33 23.94
CA GLN A 415 -6.19 -2.56 25.00
C GLN A 415 -5.51 -1.21 25.30
N GLN A 416 -4.20 -1.12 25.08
CA GLN A 416 -3.45 0.15 25.20
C GLN A 416 -3.80 1.12 24.06
N ALA A 417 -3.88 0.62 22.82
CA ALA A 417 -4.14 1.42 21.62
C ALA A 417 -5.63 1.69 21.37
N LEU A 418 -6.54 0.75 21.67
CA LEU A 418 -7.99 0.88 21.45
C LEU A 418 -8.73 1.04 22.79
N LYS A 419 -9.31 2.22 23.03
CA LYS A 419 -10.10 2.52 24.24
C LYS A 419 -11.48 3.07 23.87
N ASN A 420 -12.54 2.43 24.34
CA ASN A 420 -13.94 2.87 24.11
C ASN A 420 -14.29 3.14 22.62
N GLY A 421 -13.67 2.37 21.72
CA GLY A 421 -13.81 2.50 20.26
C GLY A 421 -12.98 3.63 19.62
N TRP A 422 -12.08 4.28 20.38
CA TRP A 422 -11.09 5.22 19.88
C TRP A 422 -9.72 4.55 19.77
N LEU A 423 -9.02 4.81 18.66
CA LEU A 423 -7.61 4.52 18.50
C LEU A 423 -6.78 5.69 19.02
N LEU A 424 -5.96 5.44 20.04
CA LEU A 424 -4.88 6.32 20.46
C LEU A 424 -3.70 6.12 19.51
N THR A 425 -3.31 7.19 18.81
CA THR A 425 -2.29 7.11 17.76
C THR A 425 -0.84 7.06 18.26
N GLY A 426 -0.62 7.36 19.55
CA GLY A 426 0.71 7.59 20.11
C GLY A 426 1.41 8.84 19.57
N ASP A 427 0.71 9.71 18.84
CA ASP A 427 1.19 11.03 18.44
C ASP A 427 0.62 12.10 19.38
N MET A 428 1.47 13.01 19.85
CA MET A 428 1.05 14.20 20.59
C MET A 428 0.68 15.29 19.58
N ALA A 429 -0.50 15.87 19.72
CA ALA A 429 -1.07 16.82 18.79
C ALA A 429 -1.82 17.96 19.49
N ARG A 430 -2.11 19.01 18.72
CA ARG A 430 -3.14 20.01 19.05
C ARG A 430 -4.12 20.15 17.88
N MET A 431 -5.36 20.52 18.19
CA MET A 431 -6.38 20.95 17.23
C MET A 431 -6.55 22.47 17.37
N ASP A 432 -6.80 23.21 16.28
CA ASP A 432 -7.20 24.63 16.36
C ASP A 432 -8.72 24.83 16.26
N GLU A 433 -9.17 26.09 16.32
CA GLU A 433 -10.60 26.45 16.38
C GLU A 433 -11.37 26.07 15.11
N ASP A 434 -10.69 26.07 13.95
CA ASP A 434 -11.20 25.60 12.66
C ASP A 434 -11.21 24.06 12.55
N GLY A 435 -10.64 23.36 13.53
CA GLY A 435 -10.53 21.90 13.55
C GLY A 435 -9.35 21.32 12.77
N TYR A 436 -8.33 22.12 12.45
CA TYR A 436 -7.09 21.62 11.84
C TYR A 436 -6.17 21.02 12.91
N PHE A 437 -5.61 19.85 12.63
CA PHE A 437 -4.74 19.12 13.54
C PHE A 437 -3.26 19.34 13.22
N TYR A 438 -2.41 19.35 14.25
CA TYR A 438 -0.97 19.58 14.16
C TYR A 438 -0.24 18.59 15.06
N ILE A 439 0.68 17.80 14.51
CA ILE A 439 1.53 16.89 15.30
C ILE A 439 2.68 17.70 15.93
N VAL A 440 3.00 17.40 17.19
CA VAL A 440 3.98 18.12 18.02
C VAL A 440 5.18 17.23 18.37
N ASP A 441 4.94 16.00 18.85
CA ASP A 441 5.97 15.01 19.21
C ASP A 441 5.38 13.59 19.14
N ARG A 442 6.21 12.55 19.19
CA ARG A 442 5.78 11.19 19.49
C ARG A 442 5.63 11.01 21.00
N LYS A 443 4.56 10.37 21.45
CA LYS A 443 4.37 10.04 22.86
C LYS A 443 5.47 9.07 23.32
N LYS A 444 6.28 9.50 24.30
CA LYS A 444 7.41 8.72 24.82
C LYS A 444 6.87 7.51 25.60
N THR A 445 7.17 6.31 25.13
CA THR A 445 6.87 5.07 25.85
C THR A 445 7.69 5.00 27.14
N SER A 446 7.04 4.75 28.27
CA SER A 446 7.65 4.71 29.62
C SER A 446 8.52 3.48 29.86
N SER A 447 9.59 3.33 29.08
CA SER A 447 10.60 2.27 29.19
C SER A 447 12.02 2.81 28.97
N SER A 448 12.30 3.99 29.52
CA SER A 448 13.64 4.57 29.66
C SER A 448 13.65 5.47 30.89
N PRO A 449 14.58 5.29 31.85
CA PRO A 449 14.64 6.13 33.03
C PRO A 449 14.99 7.57 32.63
N ALA A 450 14.32 8.54 33.25
CA ALA A 450 14.56 9.95 32.96
C ALA A 450 15.95 10.37 33.46
N ALA A 451 16.85 10.70 32.53
CA ALA A 451 18.11 11.35 32.85
C ALA A 451 17.84 12.83 33.18
N THR A 452 17.75 13.14 34.47
CA THR A 452 17.46 14.50 34.95
C THR A 452 18.69 15.40 34.85
N THR A 453 18.75 16.26 33.83
CA THR A 453 19.72 17.37 33.77
C THR A 453 19.08 18.64 33.23
N SER A 454 18.71 19.54 34.14
CA SER A 454 18.45 20.94 33.85
C SER A 454 19.76 21.75 33.81
N THR A 455 19.88 22.70 32.89
CA THR A 455 20.70 23.93 32.95
C THR A 455 20.37 24.80 31.72
N PRO A 456 20.20 26.13 31.84
CA PRO A 456 19.63 26.96 30.76
C PRO A 456 20.66 27.51 29.76
N ALA A 457 20.15 28.13 28.69
CA ALA A 457 20.94 28.65 27.56
C ALA A 457 21.67 29.98 27.87
N ARG A 458 22.85 30.20 27.25
CA ARG A 458 23.43 31.54 27.07
C ARG A 458 24.27 31.70 25.79
N SER A 459 24.32 32.94 25.31
CA SER A 459 24.91 33.46 24.05
C SER A 459 26.35 33.08 23.70
N LYS A 460 26.58 32.98 22.38
CA LYS A 460 27.79 33.26 21.59
C LYS A 460 28.98 33.94 22.29
N LYS A 461 30.19 33.45 22.01
CA LYS A 461 31.36 34.28 21.64
C LYS A 461 32.33 33.48 20.74
N SER A 462 33.34 34.15 20.17
CA SER A 462 34.25 33.62 19.14
C SER A 462 35.70 33.63 19.61
N SER A 463 36.48 32.61 19.21
CA SER A 463 37.94 32.70 19.06
C SER A 463 38.46 31.57 18.14
N THR A 464 39.59 31.82 17.49
CA THR A 464 40.27 30.93 16.53
C THR A 464 41.62 30.45 17.08
N HIS A 465 42.03 29.20 16.81
CA HIS A 465 43.37 28.89 16.26
C HIS A 465 43.54 27.40 15.87
N THR A 466 44.72 27.08 15.31
CA THR A 466 45.06 25.91 14.49
C THR A 466 45.86 24.81 15.24
N PRO A 467 46.02 23.59 14.69
CA PRO A 467 46.46 22.40 15.44
C PRO A 467 47.93 21.93 15.18
N PRO A 468 48.45 20.98 16.00
CA PRO A 468 49.59 20.12 15.66
C PRO A 468 49.16 18.71 15.15
N SER A 469 50.11 17.81 14.83
CA SER A 469 49.84 16.57 14.06
C SER A 469 50.82 15.41 14.29
N LYS A 470 50.43 14.17 13.91
CA LYS A 470 51.26 12.94 13.71
C LYS A 470 51.85 12.32 15.02
N LYS A 471 52.25 11.04 15.13
CA LYS A 471 52.08 9.77 14.35
C LYS A 471 52.31 8.55 15.32
N PRO A 472 52.11 7.27 14.92
CA PRO A 472 52.14 6.09 15.81
C PRO A 472 53.33 5.10 15.61
N PRO A 473 53.45 4.08 16.47
CA PRO A 473 53.95 2.72 16.18
C PRO A 473 52.76 1.69 16.15
N SER A 474 52.71 0.52 15.50
CA SER A 474 53.62 -0.66 15.31
C SER A 474 54.00 -1.38 16.62
N SER A 475 54.11 -2.71 16.79
CA SER A 475 53.79 -3.96 16.04
C SER A 475 53.98 -5.16 17.04
N ALA A 476 53.76 -6.46 16.81
CA ALA A 476 53.51 -7.32 15.64
C ALA A 476 52.69 -8.59 16.05
N SER A 477 52.06 -9.35 15.13
CA SER A 477 52.46 -10.69 14.61
C SER A 477 52.58 -11.87 15.61
N GLN A 478 51.75 -12.92 15.41
CA GLN A 478 52.10 -14.37 15.33
C GLN A 478 50.90 -15.32 15.64
N THR A 479 50.62 -16.22 14.70
CA THR A 479 49.89 -17.52 14.80
C THR A 479 50.90 -18.63 14.43
N PRO A 480 50.69 -19.95 14.68
CA PRO A 480 49.44 -20.70 14.95
C PRO A 480 49.54 -21.54 16.26
N THR A 481 48.79 -22.61 16.60
CA THR A 481 48.56 -23.92 15.91
C THR A 481 47.39 -24.68 16.60
N ALA A 482 46.94 -25.81 16.04
CA ALA A 482 45.70 -26.52 16.43
C ALA A 482 45.90 -27.79 17.29
N ALA A 483 44.85 -28.19 18.02
CA ALA A 483 44.62 -29.56 18.50
C ALA A 483 43.12 -29.88 18.68
N LYS A 484 42.80 -31.18 18.73
CA LYS A 484 41.48 -31.85 18.87
C LYS A 484 41.73 -33.13 19.71
N PRO A 485 40.73 -33.99 20.02
CA PRO A 485 39.29 -33.81 20.27
C PRO A 485 38.86 -34.49 21.60
N SER A 486 37.56 -34.50 21.94
CA SER A 486 36.96 -35.64 22.69
C SER A 486 35.47 -35.83 22.40
N LYS A 487 35.01 -37.08 22.48
CA LYS A 487 33.62 -37.59 22.40
C LYS A 487 33.67 -39.02 22.98
N PRO A 488 32.61 -39.56 23.59
CA PRO A 488 31.89 -40.63 22.88
C PRO A 488 30.36 -40.76 23.21
N THR A 489 29.62 -41.36 22.27
CA THR A 489 28.57 -42.42 22.38
C THR A 489 27.50 -42.37 23.50
N SER A 490 26.18 -42.33 23.24
CA SER A 490 25.26 -43.41 22.76
C SER A 490 24.99 -44.51 23.81
N SER A 491 23.83 -45.19 23.94
CA SER A 491 22.59 -45.26 23.12
C SER A 491 21.47 -46.07 23.82
N SER A 492 20.27 -46.14 23.19
CA SER A 492 19.23 -47.21 23.30
C SER A 492 18.11 -47.02 24.35
N LYS A 493 16.89 -47.62 24.26
CA LYS A 493 16.05 -48.17 23.16
C LYS A 493 14.62 -48.48 23.71
N THR A 494 13.57 -48.39 22.86
CA THR A 494 12.25 -49.12 22.84
C THR A 494 11.55 -49.63 24.12
N SER A 495 10.22 -49.55 24.30
CA SER A 495 9.13 -48.98 23.45
C SER A 495 7.89 -48.50 24.28
N THR A 496 6.59 -48.90 24.22
CA THR A 496 5.82 -50.00 23.56
C THR A 496 4.37 -49.56 23.19
N ALA A 497 3.28 -50.24 23.62
CA ALA A 497 1.86 -50.00 23.27
C ALA A 497 0.94 -50.18 24.52
N ALA A 498 -0.40 -50.05 24.56
CA ALA A 498 -1.45 -50.09 23.52
C ALA A 498 -2.84 -49.56 23.99
N LYS A 499 -3.84 -49.64 23.09
CA LYS A 499 -5.33 -49.70 23.25
C LYS A 499 -6.17 -48.42 23.44
N SER A 500 -7.31 -48.41 22.73
CA SER A 500 -8.49 -47.54 22.87
C SER A 500 -9.60 -48.23 23.69
N PRO A 501 -10.71 -47.52 24.00
CA PRO A 501 -12.00 -48.00 23.48
C PRO A 501 -13.00 -46.89 23.04
N LYS A 502 -14.13 -47.34 22.50
CA LYS A 502 -15.39 -46.63 22.09
C LYS A 502 -16.51 -47.70 22.15
N PRO A 503 -17.82 -47.40 22.01
CA PRO A 503 -18.57 -46.15 22.14
C PRO A 503 -19.76 -46.26 23.13
N THR A 504 -20.62 -45.23 23.21
CA THR A 504 -22.04 -45.33 23.64
C THR A 504 -22.93 -44.46 22.74
N SER A 505 -24.25 -44.65 22.81
CA SER A 505 -25.23 -44.20 21.80
C SER A 505 -26.39 -43.37 22.36
N ASN A 506 -27.23 -42.90 21.42
CA ASN A 506 -28.64 -42.43 21.53
C ASN A 506 -28.81 -40.95 21.19
N SER A 507 -29.96 -40.46 20.68
CA SER A 507 -31.00 -40.98 19.76
C SER A 507 -32.10 -39.92 19.71
N THR A 508 -32.75 -39.70 18.54
CA THR A 508 -34.07 -39.01 18.40
C THR A 508 -34.14 -37.53 18.86
N ALA A 509 -35.00 -36.65 18.33
CA ALA A 509 -35.98 -36.75 17.24
C ALA A 509 -36.16 -35.39 16.50
N ALA A 510 -36.83 -35.46 15.36
CA ALA A 510 -37.56 -34.39 14.67
C ALA A 510 -38.99 -34.92 14.36
N PRO A 511 -39.99 -34.17 13.85
CA PRO A 511 -39.93 -32.82 13.27
C PRO A 511 -41.08 -31.86 13.69
N THR A 512 -41.17 -30.69 13.06
CA THR A 512 -42.44 -30.00 12.78
C THR A 512 -42.29 -29.05 11.58
N SER A 513 -43.40 -28.68 10.93
CA SER A 513 -43.44 -28.16 9.55
C SER A 513 -43.79 -26.65 9.46
N PRO A 514 -43.51 -25.97 8.31
CA PRO A 514 -43.69 -24.52 8.18
C PRO A 514 -45.04 -24.08 7.57
N PRO A 515 -45.46 -22.81 7.77
CA PRO A 515 -46.51 -22.16 6.99
C PRO A 515 -45.94 -21.67 5.63
N THR A 516 -46.29 -22.33 4.52
CA THR A 516 -47.37 -21.99 3.57
C THR A 516 -47.20 -20.70 2.75
N ARG A 517 -47.04 -20.86 1.43
CA ARG A 517 -47.40 -19.85 0.41
C ARG A 517 -48.92 -19.74 0.26
N SER A 518 -49.40 -18.60 -0.24
CA SER A 518 -50.55 -18.55 -1.15
C SER A 518 -50.38 -17.39 -2.16
N PRO A 519 -51.03 -17.44 -3.34
CA PRO A 519 -50.68 -16.60 -4.48
C PRO A 519 -51.71 -15.49 -4.79
N ASN A 520 -51.29 -14.42 -5.49
CA ASN A 520 -51.91 -14.05 -6.77
C ASN A 520 -51.20 -12.92 -7.55
N ASN A 521 -51.60 -12.80 -8.82
CA ASN A 521 -51.55 -11.61 -9.69
C ASN A 521 -50.20 -10.92 -9.98
N GLY A 522 -49.75 -11.07 -11.23
CA GLY A 522 -49.32 -9.92 -12.05
C GLY A 522 -50.23 -9.82 -13.29
N PRO A 523 -49.91 -8.98 -14.30
CA PRO A 523 -48.87 -7.95 -14.34
C PRO A 523 -49.40 -6.56 -14.71
N SER A 524 -48.78 -5.49 -14.21
CA SER A 524 -49.09 -4.10 -14.61
C SER A 524 -47.84 -3.37 -15.15
N LYS A 525 -47.86 -3.06 -16.45
CA LYS A 525 -46.91 -2.11 -17.07
C LYS A 525 -47.31 -0.68 -16.71
N PRO A 526 -46.32 0.22 -16.53
CA PRO A 526 -46.41 1.55 -17.12
C PRO A 526 -45.49 1.70 -18.35
N ASN A 527 -45.81 2.66 -19.22
CA ASN A 527 -45.04 2.90 -20.45
C ASN A 527 -43.84 3.82 -20.22
N SER A 528 -42.75 3.60 -20.95
CA SER A 528 -41.68 4.59 -21.13
C SER A 528 -42.14 5.71 -22.08
N PRO A 529 -42.07 7.00 -21.71
CA PRO A 529 -42.24 8.08 -22.66
C PRO A 529 -40.97 8.25 -23.51
N LYS A 530 -41.12 8.34 -24.84
CA LYS A 530 -40.05 8.84 -25.72
C LYS A 530 -39.93 10.36 -25.56
N PRO A 531 -38.72 10.95 -25.67
CA PRO A 531 -38.59 12.38 -25.88
C PRO A 531 -39.11 12.76 -27.28
N PRO A 532 -39.67 13.97 -27.48
CA PRO A 532 -40.04 14.47 -28.79
C PRO A 532 -38.79 14.82 -29.63
N SER A 533 -38.91 14.73 -30.95
CA SER A 533 -37.86 15.13 -31.90
C SER A 533 -38.29 16.38 -32.68
N GLU A 534 -37.53 17.47 -32.54
CA GLU A 534 -37.59 18.63 -33.44
C GLU A 534 -36.37 18.70 -34.35
N LYS A 535 -36.52 19.42 -35.47
CA LYS A 535 -35.56 19.44 -36.58
C LYS A 535 -34.97 20.81 -36.85
N SER A 536 -33.70 20.80 -37.25
CA SER A 536 -33.11 21.66 -38.30
C SER A 536 -33.26 23.19 -38.20
N SER A 537 -32.23 23.84 -37.68
CA SER A 537 -31.45 24.85 -38.42
C SER A 537 -30.01 24.86 -37.86
N GLY A 538 -28.95 25.19 -38.59
CA GLY A 538 -28.89 25.69 -39.97
C GLY A 538 -27.93 26.88 -40.06
N GLY A 539 -26.63 26.68 -39.79
CA GLY A 539 -25.67 27.78 -39.74
C GLY A 539 -24.21 27.31 -39.84
N SER A 540 -23.55 27.65 -40.96
CA SER A 540 -22.13 27.37 -41.20
C SER A 540 -21.30 28.63 -41.07
N CYS A 541 -20.17 28.58 -40.35
CA CYS A 541 -19.09 29.55 -40.51
C CYS A 541 -17.74 28.95 -40.10
N ALA A 542 -16.95 28.51 -41.10
CA ALA A 542 -15.59 28.04 -40.87
C ALA A 542 -14.59 29.20 -40.93
N ARG A 543 -13.64 29.27 -39.98
CA ARG A 543 -12.44 30.13 -40.08
C ARG A 543 -11.16 29.29 -40.05
N LYS A 544 -10.39 29.34 -41.14
CA LYS A 544 -9.05 28.77 -41.27
C LYS A 544 -7.99 29.78 -40.80
N ARG A 545 -6.90 29.31 -40.15
CA ARG A 545 -5.48 29.77 -40.23
C ARG A 545 -4.66 29.19 -39.05
N PRO A 546 -3.32 29.10 -39.12
CA PRO A 546 -2.55 28.39 -40.16
C PRO A 546 -1.49 27.45 -39.54
N ALA A 547 -0.80 26.65 -40.36
CA ALA A 547 0.31 25.79 -39.91
C ALA A 547 1.68 26.51 -39.93
N PRO A 548 2.61 26.19 -39.00
CA PRO A 548 3.99 26.71 -39.02
C PRO A 548 4.88 25.98 -40.05
N PRO A 549 5.99 26.60 -40.52
CA PRO A 549 6.77 26.13 -41.65
C PRO A 549 7.80 25.04 -41.33
N ARG A 550 8.22 24.27 -42.35
CA ARG A 550 9.35 23.31 -42.27
C ARG A 550 10.69 24.03 -42.49
N GLY A 551 11.59 23.94 -41.50
CA GLY A 551 12.99 24.41 -41.59
C GLY A 551 13.98 23.32 -42.06
N ARG A 552 15.13 23.75 -42.61
CA ARG A 552 16.15 22.88 -43.24
C ARG A 552 16.87 21.94 -42.26
N LYS A 553 17.42 20.85 -42.82
CA LYS A 553 18.47 20.03 -42.18
C LYS A 553 19.73 20.88 -41.93
N GLY A 554 20.38 20.67 -40.78
CA GLY A 554 21.75 21.12 -40.52
C GLY A 554 22.50 20.04 -39.76
N THR A 555 23.66 19.60 -40.28
CA THR A 555 24.50 18.57 -39.66
C THR A 555 25.60 19.23 -38.83
N ALA A 556 25.61 19.00 -37.52
CA ALA A 556 26.68 19.43 -36.61
C ALA A 556 27.25 18.21 -35.87
N SER A 557 28.53 17.90 -36.10
CA SER A 557 29.28 16.93 -35.33
C SER A 557 29.81 17.60 -34.06
N ILE A 558 29.64 16.98 -32.89
CA ILE A 558 30.26 17.42 -31.64
C ILE A 558 30.97 16.22 -31.00
N ALA A 559 32.22 16.44 -30.57
CA ALA A 559 33.16 15.39 -30.20
C ALA A 559 32.86 14.73 -28.83
N ARG A 560 33.45 13.55 -28.62
CA ARG A 560 33.36 12.80 -27.34
C ARG A 560 34.36 13.34 -26.32
N GLY A 561 33.87 14.00 -25.27
CA GLY A 561 34.62 14.24 -24.03
C GLY A 561 34.67 12.99 -23.13
N PRO A 562 35.60 12.94 -22.14
CA PRO A 562 35.86 11.74 -21.34
C PRO A 562 34.76 11.44 -20.30
N ARG A 563 34.65 10.14 -19.94
CA ARG A 563 33.74 9.68 -18.88
C ARG A 563 34.35 9.92 -17.50
N LEU A 564 33.77 10.82 -16.71
CA LEU A 564 34.00 10.88 -15.27
C LEU A 564 33.17 9.82 -14.54
N SER A 565 33.82 9.07 -13.65
CA SER A 565 33.20 8.05 -12.80
C SER A 565 32.97 8.60 -11.40
N TYR A 566 31.76 8.45 -10.87
CA TYR A 566 31.41 8.80 -9.49
C TYR A 566 30.84 7.59 -8.73
N PRO A 567 31.16 7.43 -7.44
CA PRO A 567 30.85 6.22 -6.69
C PRO A 567 29.37 6.10 -6.32
N ARG A 568 28.89 4.86 -6.21
CA ARG A 568 27.52 4.58 -5.76
C ARG A 568 27.40 4.74 -4.24
N GLY A 569 26.87 5.88 -3.81
CA GLY A 569 26.30 6.00 -2.46
C GLY A 569 25.14 5.00 -2.27
N LYS A 570 25.07 4.36 -1.10
CA LYS A 570 23.91 3.53 -0.73
C LYS A 570 22.74 4.45 -0.41
N ILE A 571 21.62 4.29 -1.13
CA ILE A 571 20.33 4.87 -0.73
C ILE A 571 19.57 3.78 0.02
N THR A 572 19.36 3.99 1.32
CA THR A 572 18.40 3.22 2.12
C THR A 572 16.98 3.73 1.77
N LEU A 573 16.03 2.81 1.64
CA LEU A 573 14.60 3.06 1.50
C LEU A 573 13.87 2.50 2.72
#